data_AF-A0A2V9U4T5-F1
#
_entry.id   AF-A0A2V9U4T5-F1
#
_cell.length_a   1.000
_cell.length_b   1.000
_cell.length_c   1.000
_cell.angle_alpha   90.00
_cell.angle_beta   90.00
_cell.angle_gamma   90.00
#
_symmetry.space_group_name_H-M   'P 1'
#
loop_
_entity.id
_entity.type
_entity.pdbx_description
1 polymer ?
#
loop_
_entity_poly.entity_id
_entity_poly.type
_entity_poly.pdbx_seq_one_letter_code
_entity_poly.pdbx_strand_id
1 'polypeptide(L)' 'QKNLEIPVGATIRVRVIDRLSSEEAQVGDTFHGTLDEPIEVSDKVLFPKGSDVMGRVTDVHRTGRLSEPGELDLVLVT' A
#
# COMPACT_ATOMS: atom_id res chain seq x y z
N GLN A 1 -7.51 28.58 0.44
CA GLN A 1 -7.90 27.33 -0.24
C GLN A 1 -7.93 26.23 0.81
N LYS A 2 -8.98 25.41 0.88
CA LYS A 2 -8.95 24.21 1.75
C LYS A 2 -8.07 23.18 1.04
N ASN A 3 -6.93 22.85 1.62
CA ASN A 3 -6.15 21.70 1.19
C ASN A 3 -6.98 20.45 1.56
N LEU A 4 -7.41 19.70 0.55
CA LEU A 4 -8.06 18.41 0.75
C LEU A 4 -6.95 17.38 0.92
N GLU A 5 -6.54 17.19 2.16
CA GLU A 5 -5.53 16.19 2.54
C GLU A 5 -6.22 14.96 3.12
N ILE A 6 -5.62 13.80 2.88
CA ILE A 6 -6.04 12.56 3.54
C ILE A 6 -5.61 12.67 5.01
N PRO A 7 -6.52 12.56 5.98
CA PRO A 7 -6.16 12.70 7.39
C PRO A 7 -5.26 11.54 7.84
N VAL A 8 -4.32 11.83 8.75
CA VAL A 8 -3.50 10.81 9.40
C VAL A 8 -4.40 9.80 10.11
N GLY A 9 -4.13 8.51 9.92
CA GLY A 9 -4.95 7.42 10.44
C GLY A 9 -6.13 7.02 9.55
N ALA A 10 -6.32 7.66 8.38
CA ALA A 10 -7.24 7.17 7.37
C ALA A 10 -6.88 5.74 6.97
N THR A 11 -7.87 4.84 6.98
CA THR A 11 -7.71 3.47 6.48
C THR A 11 -7.89 3.46 4.97
N ILE A 12 -6.88 3.04 4.23
CA ILE A 12 -6.91 2.92 2.77
C ILE A 12 -6.93 1.44 2.42
N ARG A 13 -7.99 0.98 1.74
CA ARG A 13 -8.08 -0.41 1.26
C ARG A 13 -7.55 -0.51 -0.15
N VAL A 14 -6.43 -1.22 -0.30
CA VAL A 14 -5.76 -1.44 -1.57
C VAL A 14 -5.82 -2.92 -1.93
N ARG A 15 -6.14 -3.19 -3.19
CA ARG A 15 -5.96 -4.49 -3.82
C ARG A 15 -4.65 -4.46 -4.58
N VAL A 16 -3.64 -5.17 -4.07
CA VAL A 16 -2.36 -5.36 -4.77
C VAL A 16 -2.60 -6.23 -6.00
N ILE A 17 -2.06 -5.81 -7.15
CA ILE A 17 -2.16 -6.54 -8.41
C ILE A 17 -0.86 -7.27 -8.76
N ASP A 18 0.27 -6.80 -8.25
CA ASP A 18 1.56 -7.46 -8.40
C ASP A 18 1.73 -8.62 -7.42
N ARG A 19 2.51 -9.63 -7.82
CA ARG A 19 2.93 -10.68 -6.91
C ARG A 19 3.92 -10.10 -5.90
N LEU A 20 3.61 -10.25 -4.61
CA LEU A 20 4.52 -9.92 -3.51
C LEU A 20 4.97 -11.19 -2.80
N SER A 21 6.28 -11.29 -2.58
CA SER A 21 6.91 -12.42 -1.90
C SER A 21 8.07 -11.90 -1.06
N SER A 22 8.05 -12.17 0.24
CA SER A 22 9.15 -11.81 1.16
C SER A 22 10.46 -12.53 0.81
N GLU A 23 10.40 -13.65 0.09
CA GLU A 23 11.59 -14.38 -0.35
C GLU A 23 12.32 -13.65 -1.49
N GLU A 24 11.56 -13.04 -2.39
CA GLU A 24 12.06 -12.49 -3.67
C GLU A 24 12.26 -10.97 -3.61
N ALA A 25 11.41 -10.26 -2.86
CA ALA A 25 11.40 -8.81 -2.80
C ALA A 25 12.68 -8.21 -2.18
N GLN A 26 12.94 -6.96 -2.56
CA GLN A 26 14.03 -6.13 -2.09
C GLN A 26 13.50 -4.78 -1.61
N VAL A 27 14.17 -4.18 -0.62
CA VAL A 27 13.87 -2.81 -0.20
C VAL A 27 14.07 -1.87 -1.39
N GLY A 28 13.07 -1.04 -1.64
CA GLY A 28 13.03 -0.14 -2.79
C GLY A 28 12.19 -0.66 -3.96
N ASP A 29 11.80 -1.94 -3.97
CA ASP A 29 10.93 -2.50 -5.01
C ASP A 29 9.59 -1.77 -5.05
N THR A 30 9.12 -1.49 -6.26
CA THR A 30 7.82 -0.89 -6.50
C THR A 30 6.78 -1.98 -6.68
N PHE A 31 5.59 -1.77 -6.10
CA PHE A 31 4.41 -2.59 -6.39
C PHE A 31 3.24 -1.71 -6.83
N HIS A 32 2.34 -2.31 -7.60
CA HIS A 32 1.12 -1.69 -8.08
C HIS A 32 -0.11 -2.29 -7.39
N GLY A 33 -1.14 -1.47 -7.27
CA GLY A 33 -2.44 -1.87 -6.76
C GLY A 33 -3.54 -0.95 -7.26
N THR A 34 -4.74 -1.23 -6.80
CA THR A 34 -5.92 -0.39 -7.05
C THR A 34 -6.68 -0.14 -5.75
N LEU A 35 -7.34 1.00 -5.62
CA LEU A 35 -8.22 1.27 -4.50
C LEU A 35 -9.44 0.34 -4.53
N ASP A 36 -9.67 -0.41 -3.46
CA ASP A 36 -10.83 -1.30 -3.33
C ASP A 36 -12.10 -0.52 -2.90
N GLU A 37 -11.91 0.64 -2.27
CA GLU A 37 -12.91 1.60 -1.83
C GLU A 37 -12.47 3.04 -2.16
N PRO A 38 -13.40 3.98 -2.39
CA PRO A 38 -13.05 5.38 -2.62
C PRO A 38 -12.42 6.01 -1.37
N ILE A 39 -11.49 6.95 -1.57
CA ILE A 39 -11.00 7.82 -0.49
C ILE A 39 -11.86 9.07 -0.46
N GLU A 40 -12.58 9.26 0.64
CA GLU A 40 -13.48 10.38 0.86
C GLU A 40 -12.97 11.29 1.98
N VAL A 41 -12.95 12.60 1.73
CA VAL A 41 -12.57 13.62 2.73
C VAL A 41 -13.62 14.72 2.72
N SER A 42 -14.21 15.00 3.89
CA SER A 42 -15.27 16.02 4.04
C SER A 42 -16.42 15.82 3.03
N ASP A 43 -16.95 14.60 2.95
CA ASP A 43 -18.06 14.22 2.05
C ASP A 43 -17.77 14.38 0.56
N LYS A 44 -16.50 14.46 0.18
CA LYS A 44 -16.04 14.53 -1.21
C LYS A 44 -15.11 13.36 -1.52
N VAL A 45 -15.41 12.66 -2.60
CA VAL A 45 -14.50 11.66 -3.19
C VAL A 45 -13.26 12.38 -3.73
N LEU A 46 -12.09 12.07 -3.16
CA LEU A 46 -10.80 12.53 -3.67
C LEU A 46 -10.26 11.56 -4.71
N PHE A 47 -10.32 10.26 -4.40
CA PHE A 47 -9.91 9.18 -5.30
C PHE A 47 -11.03 8.15 -5.39
N PRO A 48 -11.57 7.88 -6.58
CA PRO A 48 -12.60 6.87 -6.74
C PRO A 48 -12.07 5.44 -6.53
N LYS A 49 -12.99 4.50 -6.28
CA LYS A 49 -12.68 3.08 -6.35
C LYS A 49 -12.07 2.73 -7.71
N GLY A 50 -11.05 1.88 -7.69
CA GLY A 50 -10.33 1.46 -8.89
C GLY A 50 -9.24 2.42 -9.35
N SER A 51 -9.01 3.54 -8.64
CA SER A 51 -7.82 4.36 -8.88
C SER A 51 -6.55 3.54 -8.71
N ASP A 52 -5.61 3.72 -9.63
CA ASP A 52 -4.27 3.13 -9.54
C ASP A 52 -3.54 3.70 -8.33
N VAL A 53 -2.84 2.81 -7.62
CA VAL A 53 -1.93 3.19 -6.55
C VAL A 53 -0.58 2.50 -6.77
N MET A 54 0.48 3.20 -6.40
CA MET A 54 1.81 2.66 -6.34
C MET A 54 2.30 2.66 -4.90
N GLY A 55 3.04 1.62 -4.55
CA GLY A 55 3.74 1.54 -3.29
C GLY A 55 5.17 1.07 -3.46
N ARG A 56 5.90 1.09 -2.35
CA ARG A 56 7.28 0.68 -2.28
C ARG A 56 7.51 -0.20 -1.06
N VAL A 57 8.38 -1.19 -1.22
CA VAL A 57 8.87 -2.02 -0.12
C VAL A 57 9.88 -1.22 0.69
N THR A 58 9.63 -1.06 1.99
CA THR A 58 10.51 -0.33 2.92
C THR A 58 11.32 -1.25 3.80
N ASP A 59 10.84 -2.46 4.07
CA ASP A 59 11.59 -3.49 4.78
C ASP A 59 11.19 -4.90 4.29
N VAL A 60 12.13 -5.84 4.41
CA VAL A 60 11.95 -7.24 4.02
C VAL A 60 12.49 -8.14 5.12
N HIS A 61 11.59 -8.83 5.83
CA HIS A 61 11.97 -9.95 6.70
C HIS A 61 11.74 -11.27 5.97
N ARG A 62 12.83 -11.93 5.58
CA ARG A 62 12.75 -13.22 4.89
C ARG A 62 12.40 -14.34 5.86
N THR A 63 11.63 -15.31 5.39
CA THR A 63 11.36 -16.54 6.14
C THR A 63 12.67 -17.25 6.50
N GLY A 64 12.88 -17.49 7.79
CA GLY A 64 14.06 -18.14 8.33
C GLY A 64 13.89 -19.64 8.60
N ARG A 65 14.92 -20.27 9.19
CA ARG A 65 14.81 -21.66 9.68
C ARG A 65 13.85 -21.71 10.87
N LEU A 66 12.67 -22.27 10.62
CA LEU A 66 11.73 -22.78 11.61
C LEU A 66 11.17 -21.69 12.55
N SER A 67 10.01 -21.13 12.18
CA SER A 67 8.94 -20.54 13.03
C SER A 67 8.50 -19.13 12.64
N GLU A 68 9.33 -18.36 11.92
CA GLU A 68 8.98 -16.97 11.58
C GLU A 68 8.40 -16.86 10.16
N PRO A 69 7.17 -16.36 10.01
CA PRO A 69 6.64 -16.04 8.69
C PRO A 69 7.43 -14.88 8.07
N GLY A 70 7.42 -14.83 6.75
CA GLY A 70 8.03 -13.70 6.04
C GLY A 70 7.12 -12.49 6.14
N GLU A 71 7.74 -11.32 6.25
CA GLU A 71 7.06 -10.05 6.43
C GLU A 71 7.62 -9.03 5.43
N LEU A 72 6.74 -8.17 4.93
CA LEU A 72 7.06 -7.05 4.06
C LEU A 72 6.43 -5.79 4.64
N ASP A 73 7.25 -4.79 4.88
CA ASP A 73 6.76 -3.45 5.18
C ASP A 73 6.60 -2.68 3.88
N LEU A 74 5.42 -2.10 3.71
CA LEU A 74 5.01 -1.43 2.50
C LEU A 74 4.55 -0.01 2.81
N VAL A 75 4.87 0.92 1.91
CA VAL A 75 4.35 2.29 1.96
C VAL A 75 3.72 2.64 0.62
N LEU A 76 2.61 3.36 0.65
CA LEU A 76 2.05 3.99 -0.55
C LEU A 76 2.81 5.29 -0.83
N VAL A 77 3.15 5.53 -2.10
CA VAL A 77 4.00 6.67 -2.49
C VAL A 77 3.27 7.71 -3.34
N THR A 78 2.15 7.33 -3.93
CA THR A 78 1.37 8.13 -4.90
C THR A 78 -0.02 8.45 -4.40
#